data_AF-A0A9E4CY89-F1
#
_entry.id   AF-A0A9E4CY89-F1
#
_cell.length_a   1.000
_cell.length_b   1.000
_cell.length_c   1.000
_cell.angle_alpha   90.00
_cell.angle_beta   90.00
_cell.angle_gamma   90.00
#
_symmetry.space_group_name_H-M   'P 1'
#
loop_
_entity.id
_entity.type
_entity.pdbx_description
1 polymer ?
#
loop_
_entity_poly.entity_id
_entity_poly.type
_entity_poly.pdbx_seq_one_letter_code
_entity_poly.pdbx_strand_id
1 'polypeptide(L)'
;ACMVALGDRTAGLMSNHDEFARRVADAASGVGEAVWRLPMPDHLRPTLDSEVADLRNIGTGPYGGALVAALFLREFVGDIPWVHLDIAGPSSSTTSYDDVTRGGTGFGVRTLAAVLAGWTKLPPSLAS
;
A
#
# COMPACT_ATOMS: atom_id res chain seq x y z
N ALA A 1 -2.68 0.13 11.92
CA ALA A 1 -4.07 0.08 11.41
C ALA A 1 -4.26 -1.01 10.36
N CYS A 2 -3.41 -1.11 9.34
CA CYS A 2 -3.54 -2.13 8.30
C CYS A 2 -3.41 -3.57 8.85
N MET A 3 -2.42 -3.83 9.71
CA MET A 3 -2.27 -5.12 10.41
C MET A 3 -3.49 -5.53 11.24
N VAL A 4 -4.21 -4.56 11.83
CA VAL A 4 -5.45 -4.86 12.61
C VAL A 4 -6.57 -5.36 11.68
N ALA A 5 -6.63 -4.87 10.45
CA ALA A 5 -7.65 -5.25 9.48
C ALA A 5 -7.29 -6.50 8.67
N LEU A 6 -6.01 -6.65 8.28
CA LEU A 6 -5.55 -7.66 7.33
C LEU A 6 -4.67 -8.76 7.95
N GLY A 7 -4.34 -8.64 9.25
CA GLY A 7 -3.45 -9.56 9.94
C GLY A 7 -1.96 -9.30 9.67
N ASP A 8 -1.13 -10.26 10.05
CA ASP A 8 0.33 -10.18 10.04
C ASP A 8 0.98 -10.87 8.83
N ARG A 9 0.21 -11.27 7.82
CA ARG A 9 0.72 -11.94 6.60
C ARG A 9 0.26 -11.30 5.29
N THR A 10 -0.55 -10.25 5.36
CA THR A 10 -1.13 -9.58 4.19
C THR A 10 -0.79 -8.11 4.22
N ALA A 11 -0.19 -7.57 3.15
CA ALA A 11 0.04 -6.13 3.02
C ALA A 11 -1.19 -5.42 2.43
N GLY A 12 -1.38 -4.16 2.85
CA GLY A 12 -2.37 -3.30 2.22
C GLY A 12 -1.82 -2.69 0.94
N LEU A 13 -2.59 -2.72 -0.15
CA LEU A 13 -2.28 -2.07 -1.42
C LEU A 13 -3.25 -0.91 -1.68
N MET A 14 -2.74 0.31 -1.80
CA MET A 14 -3.53 1.51 -2.18
C MET A 14 -2.90 2.17 -3.39
N SER A 15 -3.70 2.75 -4.29
CA SER A 15 -3.19 3.27 -5.56
C SER A 15 -4.18 4.21 -6.22
N ASN A 16 -3.65 5.23 -6.92
CA ASN A 16 -4.41 6.11 -7.81
C ASN A 16 -4.56 5.55 -9.24
N HIS A 17 -4.04 4.34 -9.53
CA HIS A 17 -4.00 3.78 -10.87
C HIS A 17 -4.37 2.29 -10.87
N ASP A 18 -5.58 1.97 -11.31
CA ASP A 18 -6.16 0.62 -11.25
C ASP A 18 -5.30 -0.45 -11.92
N GLU A 19 -4.79 -0.17 -13.12
CA GLU A 19 -3.96 -1.13 -13.83
C GLU A 19 -2.62 -1.35 -13.12
N PHE A 20 -2.06 -0.32 -12.48
CA PHE A 20 -0.78 -0.48 -11.80
C PHE A 20 -0.98 -1.27 -10.51
N ALA A 21 -2.05 -0.98 -9.77
CA ALA A 21 -2.48 -1.78 -8.63
C ALA A 21 -2.66 -3.27 -9.00
N ARG A 22 -3.32 -3.54 -10.13
CA ARG A 22 -3.53 -4.91 -10.61
C ARG A 22 -2.22 -5.61 -10.96
N ARG A 23 -1.33 -4.94 -11.70
CA ARG A 23 0.00 -5.49 -12.03
C ARG A 23 0.81 -5.85 -10.79
N VAL A 24 0.78 -5.00 -9.76
CA VAL A 24 1.47 -5.27 -8.48
C VAL A 24 0.81 -6.44 -7.74
N ALA A 25 -0.53 -6.51 -7.71
CA ALA A 25 -1.26 -7.60 -7.07
C ALA A 25 -1.01 -8.95 -7.76
N ASP A 26 -1.02 -8.97 -9.10
CA ASP A 26 -0.75 -10.17 -9.90
C ASP A 26 0.70 -10.64 -9.69
N ALA A 27 1.66 -9.70 -9.67
CA ALA A 27 3.07 -10.00 -9.38
C ALA A 27 3.26 -10.58 -7.97
N ALA A 28 2.62 -9.97 -6.96
CA ALA A 28 2.67 -10.46 -5.58
C ALA A 28 2.11 -11.87 -5.46
N SER A 29 0.93 -12.11 -6.06
CA SER A 29 0.32 -13.44 -6.11
C SER A 29 1.22 -14.47 -6.80
N GLY A 30 1.90 -14.09 -7.89
CA GLY A 30 2.81 -14.97 -8.62
C GLY A 30 4.05 -15.39 -7.84
N VAL A 31 4.45 -14.63 -6.81
CA VAL A 31 5.60 -14.93 -5.95
C VAL A 31 5.22 -15.41 -4.54
N GLY A 32 3.93 -15.64 -4.28
CA GLY A 32 3.44 -16.12 -2.99
C GLY A 32 3.36 -15.05 -1.90
N GLU A 33 3.32 -13.75 -2.23
CA GLU A 33 3.15 -12.67 -1.28
C GLU A 33 1.71 -12.14 -1.30
N ALA A 34 1.02 -12.19 -0.16
CA ALA A 34 -0.38 -11.77 -0.07
C ALA A 34 -0.50 -10.25 0.05
N VAL A 35 -1.23 -9.65 -0.88
CA VAL A 35 -1.62 -8.23 -0.84
C VAL A 35 -3.13 -8.10 -0.99
N TRP A 36 -3.71 -7.10 -0.33
CA TRP A 36 -5.14 -6.80 -0.45
C TRP A 36 -5.35 -5.34 -0.84
N ARG A 37 -6.16 -5.12 -1.87
CA ARG A 37 -6.46 -3.77 -2.34
C ARG A 37 -7.41 -3.05 -1.37
N LEU A 38 -6.96 -1.96 -0.79
CA LEU A 38 -7.73 -1.06 0.04
C LEU A 38 -8.14 0.20 -0.74
N PRO A 39 -9.31 0.79 -0.43
CA PRO A 39 -9.76 2.01 -1.10
C PRO A 39 -8.98 3.25 -0.62
N MET A 40 -9.04 4.34 -1.38
CA MET A 40 -8.61 5.67 -0.92
C MET A 40 -9.81 6.63 -0.95
N PRO A 41 -10.69 6.58 0.07
CA PRO A 41 -11.93 7.31 0.01
C PRO A 41 -11.72 8.81 0.33
N ASP A 42 -12.14 9.69 -0.58
CA ASP A 42 -11.86 11.13 -0.49
C ASP A 42 -12.48 11.81 0.75
N HIS A 43 -13.55 11.25 1.32
CA HIS A 43 -14.16 11.79 2.53
C HIS A 43 -13.23 11.76 3.76
N LEU A 44 -12.14 10.98 3.72
CA LEU A 44 -11.12 10.96 4.78
C LEU A 44 -10.05 12.04 4.60
N ARG A 45 -9.92 12.65 3.41
CA ARG A 45 -8.89 13.67 3.15
C ARG A 45 -8.98 14.90 4.05
N PRO A 46 -10.18 15.46 4.36
CA PRO A 46 -10.29 16.62 5.25
C PRO A 46 -9.77 16.37 6.67
N THR A 47 -9.63 15.09 7.09
CA THR A 47 -9.03 14.77 8.39
C THR A 47 -7.55 15.15 8.48
N LEU A 48 -6.91 15.45 7.35
CA LEU A 48 -5.52 15.88 7.24
C LEU A 48 -5.36 17.41 7.12
N ASP A 49 -6.42 18.20 7.15
CA ASP A 49 -6.33 19.65 7.05
C ASP A 49 -5.69 20.23 8.31
N SER A 50 -4.76 21.17 8.19
CA SER A 50 -4.07 21.80 9.34
C SER A 50 -4.38 23.30 9.39
N GLU A 51 -4.50 23.85 10.60
CA GLU A 51 -4.73 25.30 10.79
C GLU A 51 -3.44 26.13 10.62
N VAL A 52 -2.28 25.47 10.62
CA VAL A 52 -0.96 26.13 10.66
C VAL A 52 -0.07 25.74 9.48
N ALA A 53 -0.24 24.54 8.92
CA ALA A 53 0.59 24.00 7.85
C ALA A 53 -0.28 23.52 6.69
N ASP A 54 0.34 23.16 5.57
CA ASP A 54 -0.39 22.66 4.40
C ASP A 54 -1.14 21.34 4.69
N LEU A 55 -0.57 20.52 5.58
CA LEU A 55 -1.11 19.20 5.94
C LEU A 55 -0.65 18.78 7.33
N ARG A 56 -1.50 18.06 8.09
CA ARG A 56 -1.06 17.31 9.28
C ARG A 56 -0.66 15.88 8.88
N ASN A 57 0.28 15.28 9.61
CA ASN A 57 0.77 13.92 9.34
C ASN A 57 -0.08 12.79 9.96
N ILE A 58 -1.08 13.13 10.78
CA ILE A 58 -1.97 12.19 11.45
C ILE A 58 -3.40 12.74 11.36
N GLY A 59 -4.36 11.90 11.00
CA GLY A 59 -5.77 12.30 10.95
C GLY A 59 -6.34 12.70 12.32
N THR A 60 -7.44 13.46 12.31
CA THR A 60 -8.12 13.93 13.53
C THR A 60 -8.78 12.83 14.38
N GLY A 61 -8.87 11.60 13.89
CA GLY A 61 -9.56 10.49 14.57
C GLY A 61 -8.79 9.17 14.54
N PRO A 62 -9.22 8.18 15.36
CA PRO A 62 -8.51 6.90 15.50
C PRO A 62 -8.79 5.90 14.36
N TYR A 63 -9.76 6.19 13.50
CA TYR A 63 -10.26 5.26 12.49
C TYR A 63 -9.57 5.44 11.15
N GLY A 64 -9.47 4.35 10.39
CA GLY A 64 -8.98 4.41 9.01
C GLY A 64 -7.50 4.80 8.88
N GLY A 65 -6.68 4.65 9.92
CA GLY A 65 -5.30 5.15 9.93
C GLY A 65 -4.43 4.74 8.73
N ALA A 66 -4.61 3.52 8.18
CA ALA A 66 -3.91 3.08 6.97
C ALA A 66 -4.37 3.86 5.73
N LEU A 67 -5.67 4.11 5.61
CA LEU A 67 -6.25 4.86 4.49
C LEU A 67 -5.85 6.35 4.58
N VAL A 68 -5.88 6.92 5.78
CA VAL A 68 -5.44 8.29 6.05
C VAL A 68 -3.95 8.46 5.74
N ALA A 69 -3.10 7.50 6.11
CA ALA A 69 -1.68 7.53 5.76
C ALA A 69 -1.46 7.46 4.23
N ALA A 70 -2.20 6.60 3.52
CA ALA A 70 -2.14 6.54 2.07
C ALA A 70 -2.60 7.85 1.40
N LEU A 71 -3.66 8.48 1.93
CA LEU A 71 -4.13 9.78 1.47
C LEU A 71 -3.10 10.88 1.73
N PHE A 72 -2.43 10.87 2.88
CA PHE A 72 -1.33 11.79 3.16
C PHE A 72 -0.23 11.67 2.11
N LEU A 73 0.19 10.44 1.78
CA LEU A 73 1.20 10.19 0.76
C LEU A 73 0.73 10.62 -0.65
N ARG A 74 -0.56 10.47 -0.96
CA ARG A 74 -1.15 10.88 -2.24
C ARG A 74 -0.96 12.37 -2.54
N GLU A 75 -0.92 13.22 -1.52
CA GLU A 75 -0.71 14.67 -1.69
C GLU A 75 0.67 15.02 -2.27
N PHE A 76 1.63 14.07 -2.26
CA PHE A 76 3.00 14.28 -2.73
C PHE A 76 3.29 13.63 -4.10
N VAL A 77 2.35 12.86 -4.67
CA VAL A 77 2.60 12.13 -5.94
C VAL A 77 2.06 12.84 -7.18
N GLY A 78 1.15 13.81 -7.02
CA GLY A 78 0.49 14.50 -8.13
C GLY A 78 -0.21 13.52 -9.08
N ASP A 79 -0.03 13.72 -10.39
CA ASP A 79 -0.66 12.90 -11.44
C ASP A 79 0.12 11.62 -11.79
N ILE A 80 1.18 11.30 -11.04
CA ILE A 80 2.03 10.14 -11.32
C ILE A 80 1.29 8.85 -10.90
N PRO A 81 1.15 7.84 -11.79
CA PRO A 81 0.66 6.53 -11.40
C PRO A 81 1.50 5.93 -10.27
N TRP A 82 0.86 5.59 -9.15
CA TRP A 82 1.55 5.19 -7.94
C TRP A 82 0.80 4.10 -7.16
N VAL A 83 1.56 3.26 -6.45
CA VAL A 83 1.07 2.23 -5.54
C VAL A 83 1.80 2.37 -4.19
N HIS A 84 1.03 2.43 -3.11
CA HIS A 84 1.48 2.27 -1.73
C HIS A 84 1.29 0.82 -1.30
N LEU A 85 2.35 0.20 -0.75
CA LEU A 85 2.27 -1.05 -0.02
C LEU A 85 2.49 -0.80 1.47
N ASP A 86 1.45 -0.96 2.29
CA ASP A 86 1.57 -0.97 3.75
C ASP A 86 1.95 -2.39 4.19
N ILE A 87 3.26 -2.59 4.40
CA ILE A 87 3.87 -3.87 4.75
C ILE A 87 4.05 -4.07 6.26
N ALA A 88 3.52 -3.18 7.11
CA ALA A 88 3.76 -3.25 8.55
C ALA A 88 3.35 -4.61 9.12
N GLY A 89 2.23 -5.17 8.65
CA GLY A 89 1.75 -6.52 8.96
C GLY A 89 2.80 -7.60 8.67
N PRO A 90 3.10 -7.87 7.39
CA PRO A 90 3.97 -8.98 7.00
C PRO A 90 5.47 -8.73 7.17
N SER A 91 5.93 -7.56 7.60
CA SER A 91 7.37 -7.23 7.71
C SER A 91 8.16 -8.11 8.69
N SER A 92 7.50 -8.69 9.68
CA SER A 92 8.11 -9.56 10.70
C SER A 92 7.18 -10.70 11.06
N SER A 93 7.73 -11.88 11.30
CA SER A 93 6.97 -13.06 11.73
C SER A 93 7.41 -13.55 13.11
N THR A 94 6.44 -13.90 13.94
CA THR A 94 6.66 -14.53 15.26
C THR A 94 6.76 -16.06 15.16
N THR A 95 6.51 -16.65 13.99
CA THR A 95 6.57 -18.10 13.74
C THR A 95 7.22 -18.38 12.39
N SER A 96 7.66 -19.62 12.17
CA SER A 96 8.08 -20.04 10.83
C SER A 96 6.90 -20.68 10.12
N TYR A 97 6.76 -20.42 8.82
CA TYR A 97 5.76 -21.02 7.94
C TYR A 97 6.28 -20.97 6.51
N ASP A 98 5.97 -21.98 5.69
CA ASP A 98 6.43 -22.08 4.31
C ASP A 98 7.94 -21.80 4.17
N ASP A 99 8.31 -20.76 3.43
CA ASP A 99 9.67 -20.27 3.22
C ASP A 99 10.06 -19.10 4.16
N VAL A 100 9.17 -18.67 5.05
CA VAL A 100 9.36 -17.57 6.00
C VAL A 100 9.86 -18.09 7.36
N THR A 101 10.98 -17.54 7.84
CA THR A 101 11.51 -17.80 9.18
C THR A 101 11.06 -16.74 10.19
N ARG A 102 11.04 -17.10 11.49
CA ARG A 102 10.87 -16.15 12.59
C ARG A 102 11.86 -14.98 12.46
N GLY A 103 11.36 -13.75 12.61
CA GLY A 103 12.13 -12.51 12.46
C GLY A 103 11.69 -11.71 11.25
N GLY A 104 12.59 -10.89 10.71
CA GLY A 104 12.33 -10.11 9.50
C GLY A 104 12.08 -11.00 8.28
N THR A 105 10.96 -10.78 7.59
CA THR A 105 10.50 -11.66 6.51
C THR A 105 11.05 -11.28 5.14
N GLY A 106 11.50 -10.03 4.97
CA GLY A 106 11.85 -9.48 3.65
C GLY A 106 10.65 -9.30 2.72
N PHE A 107 9.43 -9.27 3.25
CA PHE A 107 8.19 -9.13 2.47
C PHE A 107 8.26 -7.96 1.48
N GLY A 108 7.83 -8.23 0.25
CA GLY A 108 7.72 -7.26 -0.84
C GLY A 108 8.94 -7.23 -1.76
N VAL A 109 10.09 -7.78 -1.35
CA VAL A 109 11.28 -7.85 -2.21
C VAL A 109 11.00 -8.66 -3.48
N ARG A 110 10.35 -9.83 -3.34
CA ARG A 110 9.99 -10.67 -4.48
C ARG A 110 8.93 -10.01 -5.35
N THR A 111 7.91 -9.41 -4.74
CA THR A 111 6.87 -8.66 -5.46
C THR A 111 7.48 -7.58 -6.33
N LEU A 112 8.34 -6.72 -5.76
CA LEU A 112 8.97 -5.63 -6.49
C LEU A 112 9.92 -6.15 -7.59
N ALA A 113 10.69 -7.21 -7.32
CA ALA A 113 11.53 -7.84 -8.32
C ALA A 113 10.70 -8.40 -9.51
N ALA A 114 9.56 -9.05 -9.23
CA ALA A 114 8.67 -9.58 -10.26
C ALA A 114 8.02 -8.46 -11.10
N VAL A 115 7.59 -7.37 -10.48
CA VAL A 115 7.08 -6.18 -11.19
C VAL A 115 8.14 -5.60 -12.13
N LEU A 116 9.39 -5.48 -11.67
CA LEU A 116 10.49 -4.94 -12.47
C LEU A 116 10.91 -5.88 -13.61
N ALA A 117 10.93 -7.19 -13.37
CA ALA A 117 11.27 -8.19 -14.37
C ALA A 117 10.29 -8.21 -15.55
N GLY A 118 9.00 -7.94 -15.28
CA GLY A 118 7.95 -7.83 -16.29
C GLY A 118 7.63 -6.38 -16.70
N TRP A 119 8.50 -5.41 -16.41
CA TRP A 119 8.14 -4.00 -16.52
C TRP A 119 7.85 -3.59 -17.96
N THR A 120 6.66 -3.04 -18.15
CA THR A 120 6.26 -2.32 -19.37
C THR A 120 5.72 -0.97 -18.95
N LYS A 121 5.97 0.07 -19.76
CA LYS A 121 5.50 1.42 -19.46
C LYS A 121 3.98 1.39 -19.24
N LEU A 122 3.53 2.03 -18.16
CA LEU A 122 2.10 2.17 -17.90
C LEU A 122 1.46 3.01 -19.01
N PRO A 123 0.24 2.67 -19.45
CA PRO A 123 -0.51 3.55 -20.31
C PRO A 123 -0.75 4.88 -19.58
N PRO A 124 -0.95 5.99 -20.32
CA PRO A 124 -1.37 7.25 -19.71
C PRO A 124 -2.67 7.02 -18.93
N SER A 125 -2.82 7.71 -17.80
CA SER A 125 -4.05 7.60 -17.01
C SER A 125 -5.25 7.96 -17.89
N LEU A 126 -6.30 7.13 -17.81
CA LEU A 126 -7.60 7.53 -18.33
C LEU A 126 -8.06 8.65 -17.40
N ALA A 127 -8.00 9.91 -17.86
CA ALA A 127 -8.54 11.03 -17.12
C ALA A 127 -9.98 10.69 -16.68
N SER A 128 -10.19 10.67 -15.37
CA SER A 128 -11.51 10.57 -14.74
C SER A 128 -12.24 11.90 -14.87
#